data_AF-A0A930X304-F1
#
_entry.id   AF-A0A930X304-F1
#
_cell.length_a   1.000
_cell.length_b   1.000
_cell.length_c   1.000
_cell.angle_alpha   90.00
_cell.angle_beta   90.00
_cell.angle_gamma   90.00
#
_symmetry.space_group_name_H-M   'P 1'
#
loop_
_entity.id
_entity.type
_entity.pdbx_description
1 polymer ?
#
loop_
_entity_poly.entity_id
_entity_poly.type
_entity_poly.pdbx_seq_one_letter_code
_entity_poly.pdbx_strand_id
1 'polypeptide(L)'
;MSSRKSNTSGSKSHVPGQPHRKRRFRLPRWFGLTVALIGVASVSAVGGAFLAVSLNSTPLLQARLSEEDAGVFNQGDPITSGSSLRLPRLTRPVNILVMGLKVLSSDVNSPPPETQGLGYHALVNSFEGLSDTMLLIRFNPHTKQLVVMSLPRDTRTLVRGRMTKLNEANAEGGPALAATSVSDLLGGVSIDRYVRINVQGVEKLVDALGGVTVNVPQDMRYQDDSQRLYINLKAGEQKLDGDKALQFLRFRYDEKGDIGRIQRQQMLMRAIVEQTLSPATIARLPKILSVIQSNVDTNLSVEELLALVGFAAQTNPSNVQMLILPGDFSSPTQYELSYWLPNLRAIDQMVAEYFSYGTRQVASSQDPSYLRIAIQDGTNDAVAVDALVNTLYDSGYYNVYVDENWSQELPITRVVAQGGDRASAETLQRFLGVGEVRVESTGVLNSDITIQIGRDWLQEYGTSSSL
;
A
#
# COMPACT_ATOMS: atom_id res chain seq x y z
N MET A 1 56.13 -98.52 -19.25
CA MET A 1 55.93 -99.37 -20.44
C MET A 1 54.45 -99.41 -20.77
N SER A 2 54.07 -99.09 -22.02
CA SER A 2 52.82 -99.43 -22.74
C SER A 2 51.46 -99.07 -22.11
N SER A 3 50.38 -98.76 -22.83
CA SER A 3 50.11 -98.58 -24.25
C SER A 3 48.68 -98.03 -24.37
N ARG A 4 48.48 -97.16 -25.36
CA ARG A 4 47.25 -96.75 -26.08
C ARG A 4 46.01 -97.67 -26.03
N LYS A 5 44.84 -97.01 -26.03
CA LYS A 5 43.67 -97.07 -26.97
C LYS A 5 42.41 -96.57 -26.22
N SER A 6 41.32 -96.01 -26.75
CA SER A 6 40.88 -95.42 -28.03
C SER A 6 39.45 -94.88 -27.82
N ASN A 7 39.10 -93.75 -28.46
CA ASN A 7 37.79 -93.17 -28.83
C ASN A 7 36.45 -93.69 -28.24
N THR A 8 35.54 -92.76 -27.88
CA THR A 8 34.28 -92.51 -28.63
C THR A 8 33.50 -91.25 -28.16
N SER A 9 33.13 -90.44 -29.16
CA SER A 9 31.91 -89.62 -29.39
C SER A 9 31.14 -88.94 -28.24
N GLY A 10 30.93 -87.62 -28.38
CA GLY A 10 29.91 -86.86 -27.66
C GLY A 10 29.87 -85.38 -28.06
N SER A 11 29.26 -85.07 -29.20
CA SER A 11 29.00 -83.69 -29.69
C SER A 11 27.87 -83.02 -28.89
N LYS A 12 28.11 -81.83 -28.31
CA LYS A 12 27.08 -80.79 -28.08
C LYS A 12 27.67 -79.39 -28.25
N SER A 13 27.04 -78.64 -29.14
CA SER A 13 27.29 -77.24 -29.50
C SER A 13 26.96 -76.27 -28.37
N HIS A 14 27.79 -75.22 -28.23
CA HIS A 14 27.66 -74.13 -27.27
C HIS A 14 26.97 -72.93 -27.96
N VAL A 15 25.92 -72.39 -27.35
CA VAL A 15 25.15 -71.22 -27.82
C VAL A 15 25.62 -69.96 -27.07
N PRO A 16 25.78 -68.78 -27.71
CA PRO A 16 26.29 -67.56 -27.05
C PRO A 16 25.21 -66.81 -26.24
N GLY A 17 25.69 -66.07 -25.21
CA GLY A 17 24.90 -65.51 -24.11
C GLY A 17 24.01 -64.28 -24.39
N GLN A 18 23.06 -64.06 -23.47
CA GLN A 18 22.15 -62.92 -23.41
C GLN A 18 22.58 -61.86 -22.36
N PRO A 19 22.21 -60.58 -22.52
CA PRO A 19 22.76 -59.46 -21.75
C PRO A 19 22.09 -59.22 -20.38
N HIS A 20 22.86 -58.73 -19.41
CA HIS A 20 22.39 -58.37 -18.07
C HIS A 20 21.44 -57.15 -18.09
N ARG A 21 20.19 -57.36 -17.68
CA ARG A 21 19.16 -56.32 -17.50
C ARG A 21 19.34 -55.64 -16.14
N LYS A 22 19.84 -54.40 -16.08
CA LYS A 22 19.86 -53.58 -14.85
C LYS A 22 18.43 -53.36 -14.34
N ARG A 23 18.09 -53.88 -13.16
CA ARG A 23 16.82 -53.62 -12.48
C ARG A 23 16.76 -52.14 -12.05
N ARG A 24 15.97 -51.33 -12.75
CA ARG A 24 15.56 -49.99 -12.26
C ARG A 24 14.59 -50.19 -11.09
N PHE A 25 15.00 -49.81 -9.89
CA PHE A 25 14.10 -49.65 -8.75
C PHE A 25 13.02 -48.62 -9.12
N ARG A 26 11.77 -49.06 -9.24
CA ARG A 26 10.61 -48.17 -9.36
C ARG A 26 9.97 -48.08 -7.98
N LEU A 27 10.15 -46.93 -7.33
CA LEU A 27 9.40 -46.62 -6.11
C LEU A 27 7.90 -46.64 -6.44
N PRO A 28 7.08 -47.28 -5.60
CA PRO A 28 5.65 -47.38 -5.85
C PRO A 28 4.98 -46.02 -5.69
N ARG A 29 3.96 -45.74 -6.53
CA ARG A 29 3.29 -44.41 -6.61
C ARG A 29 2.75 -43.91 -5.27
N TRP A 30 2.38 -44.80 -4.34
CA TRP A 30 1.93 -44.44 -2.99
C TRP A 30 3.03 -43.80 -2.14
N PHE A 31 4.30 -44.07 -2.42
CA PHE A 31 5.44 -43.48 -1.72
C PHE A 31 5.58 -41.98 -2.00
N GLY A 32 5.31 -41.56 -3.25
CA GLY A 32 5.27 -40.13 -3.60
C GLY A 32 4.10 -39.41 -2.91
N LEU A 33 2.96 -40.10 -2.74
CA LEU A 33 1.79 -39.57 -2.05
C LEU A 33 2.03 -39.40 -0.55
N THR A 34 2.66 -40.37 0.12
CA THR A 34 2.98 -40.27 1.54
C THR A 34 4.04 -39.21 1.82
N VAL A 35 5.08 -39.09 1.00
CA VAL A 35 6.06 -38.00 1.13
C VAL A 35 5.41 -36.63 0.92
N ALA A 36 4.49 -36.50 -0.04
CA ALA A 36 3.73 -35.26 -0.24
C ALA A 36 2.83 -34.93 0.96
N LEU A 37 2.11 -35.91 1.50
CA LEU A 37 1.25 -35.72 2.68
C LEU A 37 2.05 -35.38 3.94
N ILE A 38 3.19 -36.04 4.17
CA ILE A 38 4.10 -35.72 5.27
C ILE A 38 4.70 -34.33 5.09
N GLY A 39 5.06 -33.95 3.87
CA GLY A 39 5.51 -32.59 3.53
C GLY A 39 4.44 -31.54 3.84
N VAL A 40 3.21 -31.74 3.38
CA VAL A 40 2.07 -30.84 3.66
C VAL A 40 1.77 -30.78 5.15
N ALA A 41 1.75 -31.92 5.85
CA ALA A 41 1.50 -31.96 7.30
C ALA A 41 2.62 -31.28 8.10
N SER A 42 3.87 -31.40 7.67
CA SER A 42 5.02 -30.78 8.35
C SER A 42 5.03 -29.27 8.16
N VAL A 43 4.76 -28.79 6.94
CA VAL A 43 4.57 -27.36 6.64
C VAL A 43 3.37 -26.79 7.41
N SER A 44 2.28 -27.56 7.51
CA SER A 44 1.08 -27.16 8.26
C SER A 44 1.32 -27.15 9.77
N ALA A 45 2.06 -28.11 10.32
CA ALA A 45 2.37 -28.19 11.75
C ALA A 45 3.35 -27.08 12.18
N VAL A 46 4.39 -26.81 11.38
CA VAL A 46 5.34 -25.71 11.65
C VAL A 46 4.64 -24.35 11.50
N GLY A 47 3.85 -24.15 10.44
CA GLY A 47 3.07 -22.94 10.24
C GLY A 47 2.02 -22.73 11.34
N GLY A 48 1.31 -23.79 11.73
CA GLY A 48 0.29 -23.78 12.77
C GLY A 48 0.85 -23.52 14.18
N ALA A 49 1.98 -24.13 14.53
CA ALA A 49 2.65 -23.89 15.81
C ALA A 49 3.24 -22.46 15.89
N PHE A 50 3.82 -21.96 14.80
CA PHE A 50 4.33 -20.58 14.75
C PHE A 50 3.19 -19.56 14.89
N LEU A 51 2.07 -19.78 14.18
CA LEU A 51 0.86 -18.96 14.35
C LEU A 51 0.33 -19.04 15.79
N ALA A 52 0.19 -20.22 16.38
CA ALA A 52 -0.33 -20.39 17.74
C ALA A 52 0.55 -19.69 18.81
N VAL A 53 1.88 -19.74 18.66
CA VAL A 53 2.82 -19.06 19.57
C VAL A 53 2.87 -17.55 19.30
N SER A 54 2.73 -17.13 18.04
CA SER A 54 2.74 -15.72 17.64
C SER A 54 1.42 -14.99 17.90
N LEU A 55 0.31 -15.72 18.05
CA LEU A 55 -1.02 -15.18 18.37
C LEU A 55 -1.16 -14.76 19.85
N ASN A 56 -0.08 -14.79 20.63
CA ASN A 56 -0.11 -14.21 21.96
C ASN A 56 -0.50 -12.72 21.84
N SER A 57 -1.47 -12.27 22.62
CA SER A 57 -2.12 -10.95 22.52
C SER A 57 -1.23 -9.77 22.96
N THR A 58 0.08 -10.00 23.09
CA THR A 58 1.08 -8.97 23.38
C THR A 58 1.24 -8.04 22.19
N PRO A 59 1.03 -6.72 22.36
CA PRO A 59 1.30 -5.72 21.34
C PRO A 59 2.75 -5.76 20.85
N LEU A 60 2.98 -5.47 19.56
CA LEU A 60 4.32 -5.40 18.95
C LEU A 60 5.00 -4.05 19.23
N LEU A 61 5.05 -3.67 20.51
CA LEU A 61 5.63 -2.41 20.96
C LEU A 61 7.16 -2.49 20.94
N GLN A 62 7.78 -1.60 20.17
CA GLN A 62 9.22 -1.32 20.23
C GLN A 62 9.51 -0.22 21.25
N ALA A 63 8.56 0.68 21.49
CA ALA A 63 8.60 1.68 22.56
C ALA A 63 7.47 1.43 23.57
N ARG A 64 7.80 1.45 24.87
CA ARG A 64 6.76 1.35 25.93
C ARG A 64 5.98 2.65 26.01
N LEU A 65 4.67 2.56 25.94
CA LEU A 65 3.77 3.68 26.26
C LEU A 65 3.62 3.82 27.78
N SER A 66 3.50 5.06 28.27
CA SER A 66 2.96 5.30 29.61
C SER A 66 1.48 4.91 29.66
N GLU A 67 0.91 4.73 30.85
CA GLU A 67 -0.54 4.44 30.98
C GLU A 67 -1.39 5.59 30.41
N GLU A 68 -0.94 6.83 30.58
CA GLU A 68 -1.59 8.02 30.02
C GLU A 68 -1.55 8.00 28.48
N ASP A 69 -0.38 7.74 27.89
CA ASP A 69 -0.22 7.65 26.44
C ASP A 69 -1.01 6.48 25.84
N ALA A 70 -1.09 5.36 26.56
CA ALA A 70 -1.90 4.21 26.16
C ALA A 70 -3.41 4.51 26.22
N GLY A 71 -3.83 5.43 27.10
CA GLY A 71 -5.22 5.87 27.24
C GLY A 71 -5.71 6.79 26.12
N VAL A 72 -4.81 7.38 25.33
CA VAL A 72 -5.17 8.16 24.12
C VAL A 72 -5.82 7.28 23.05
N PHE A 73 -5.42 6.01 23.00
CA PHE A 73 -5.91 5.05 22.02
C PHE A 73 -7.21 4.40 22.50
N ASN A 74 -8.18 4.24 21.61
CA ASN A 74 -9.48 3.66 21.97
C ASN A 74 -9.32 2.19 22.44
N GLN A 75 -9.68 1.94 23.71
CA GLN A 75 -9.68 0.63 24.37
C GLN A 75 -11.09 0.08 24.62
N GLY A 76 -12.10 0.54 23.87
CA GLY A 76 -13.48 0.07 23.96
C GLY A 76 -13.66 -1.39 23.50
N ASP A 77 -14.72 -1.67 22.74
CA ASP A 77 -15.00 -3.04 22.31
C ASP A 77 -13.79 -3.69 21.58
N PRO A 78 -13.55 -5.01 21.79
CA PRO A 78 -12.45 -5.71 21.16
C PRO A 78 -12.44 -5.50 19.65
N ILE A 79 -11.28 -5.17 19.07
CA ILE A 79 -11.11 -4.96 17.63
C ILE A 79 -11.34 -6.26 16.85
N THR A 80 -10.95 -7.39 17.44
CA THR A 80 -11.05 -8.72 16.82
C THR A 80 -12.02 -9.63 17.55
N SER A 81 -12.63 -10.53 16.78
CA SER A 81 -13.26 -11.74 17.30
C SER A 81 -12.61 -12.95 16.65
N GLY A 82 -12.03 -13.84 17.45
CA GLY A 82 -11.41 -15.07 17.01
C GLY A 82 -11.48 -16.13 18.10
N SER A 83 -11.76 -17.39 17.72
CA SER A 83 -11.41 -18.55 18.53
C SER A 83 -10.12 -19.14 17.97
N SER A 84 -9.37 -19.91 18.77
CA SER A 84 -8.05 -20.49 18.44
C SER A 84 -7.97 -21.35 17.16
N LEU A 85 -9.10 -21.56 16.46
CA LEU A 85 -9.24 -22.37 15.25
C LEU A 85 -9.76 -21.60 14.03
N ARG A 86 -10.05 -20.29 14.13
CA ARG A 86 -10.52 -19.47 12.99
C ARG A 86 -9.63 -18.24 12.80
N LEU A 87 -9.46 -17.81 11.55
CA LEU A 87 -8.78 -16.55 11.25
C LEU A 87 -9.52 -15.38 11.93
N PRO A 88 -8.80 -14.51 12.66
CA PRO A 88 -9.39 -13.33 13.30
C PRO A 88 -10.11 -12.43 12.31
N ARG A 89 -11.18 -11.78 12.75
CA ARG A 89 -11.95 -10.82 11.94
C ARG A 89 -12.24 -9.56 12.74
N LEU A 90 -12.34 -8.44 12.04
CA LEU A 90 -12.74 -7.17 12.60
C LEU A 90 -14.22 -7.21 13.02
N THR A 91 -14.52 -6.75 14.23
CA THR A 91 -15.87 -6.69 14.82
C THR A 91 -16.54 -5.34 14.63
N ARG A 92 -15.74 -4.28 14.51
CA ARG A 92 -16.15 -2.88 14.44
C ARG A 92 -15.23 -2.08 13.52
N PRO A 93 -15.59 -0.84 13.15
CA PRO A 93 -14.69 0.07 12.46
C PRO A 93 -13.45 0.39 13.31
N VAL A 94 -12.30 0.50 12.67
CA VAL A 94 -11.01 0.77 13.31
C VAL A 94 -10.26 1.84 12.54
N ASN A 95 -9.76 2.85 13.25
CA ASN A 95 -8.92 3.93 12.75
C ASN A 95 -7.46 3.73 13.21
N ILE A 96 -6.53 3.60 12.27
CA ILE A 96 -5.11 3.35 12.53
C ILE A 96 -4.29 4.52 12.00
N LEU A 97 -3.56 5.20 12.89
CA LEU A 97 -2.62 6.23 12.52
C LEU A 97 -1.28 5.60 12.10
N VAL A 98 -0.93 5.70 10.82
CA VAL A 98 0.35 5.23 10.29
C VAL A 98 1.29 6.40 10.10
N MET A 99 2.51 6.28 10.62
CA MET A 99 3.56 7.29 10.53
C MET A 99 4.82 6.67 9.91
N GLY A 100 5.28 7.27 8.82
CA GLY A 100 6.56 6.98 8.18
C GLY A 100 7.62 7.96 8.65
N LEU A 101 8.73 7.45 9.18
CA LEU A 101 9.79 8.27 9.77
C LEU A 101 11.09 8.18 8.96
N LYS A 102 11.74 9.33 8.80
CA LYS A 102 13.12 9.41 8.35
C LYS A 102 13.91 9.97 9.52
N VAL A 103 14.70 9.12 10.15
CA VAL A 103 15.54 9.53 11.27
C VAL A 103 16.99 9.41 10.83
N LEU A 104 17.72 10.50 10.96
CA LEU A 104 19.15 10.59 10.71
C LEU A 104 19.92 10.55 12.03
N SER A 105 21.22 10.27 11.97
CA SER A 105 22.09 10.32 13.14
C SER A 105 22.17 11.70 13.80
N SER A 106 21.84 12.78 13.08
CA SER A 106 21.67 14.13 13.61
C SER A 106 20.42 14.32 14.46
N ASP A 107 19.40 13.49 14.24
CA ASP A 107 18.06 13.71 14.78
C ASP A 107 17.89 13.04 16.15
N VAL A 108 18.85 12.20 16.55
CA VAL A 108 18.85 11.46 17.80
C VAL A 108 19.94 11.97 18.75
N ASN A 109 19.61 12.01 20.04
CA ASN A 109 20.55 12.48 21.07
C ASN A 109 21.75 11.53 21.27
N SER A 110 21.59 10.25 20.92
CA SER A 110 22.62 9.22 21.09
C SER A 110 22.67 8.32 19.85
N PRO A 111 23.30 8.79 18.76
CA PRO A 111 23.36 8.02 17.52
C PRO A 111 24.19 6.73 17.70
N PRO A 112 23.86 5.66 16.96
CA PRO A 112 24.60 4.41 17.03
C PRO A 112 26.10 4.61 16.76
N PRO A 113 27.01 3.95 17.48
CA PRO A 113 28.47 4.14 17.36
C PRO A 113 28.98 3.99 15.92
N GLU A 114 28.40 3.06 15.15
CA GLU A 114 28.72 2.82 13.75
C GLU A 114 28.42 3.99 12.81
N THR A 115 27.61 4.96 13.26
CA THR A 115 27.30 6.18 12.50
C THR A 115 28.25 7.35 12.81
N GLN A 116 29.12 7.19 13.80
CA GLN A 116 30.08 8.24 14.19
C GLN A 116 31.26 8.28 13.22
N GLY A 117 31.70 9.48 12.85
CA GLY A 117 32.89 9.68 12.00
C GLY A 117 32.68 9.39 10.51
N LEU A 118 31.44 9.14 10.06
CA LEU A 118 31.13 8.87 8.65
C LEU A 118 31.27 10.09 7.73
N GLY A 119 31.32 11.31 8.28
CA GLY A 119 31.37 12.56 7.50
C GLY A 119 30.04 12.98 6.88
N TYR A 120 28.94 12.25 7.16
CA TYR A 120 27.57 12.56 6.77
C TYR A 120 26.58 12.05 7.83
N HIS A 121 25.31 12.49 7.77
CA HIS A 121 24.26 12.02 8.66
C HIS A 121 23.60 10.75 8.09
N ALA A 122 23.86 9.60 8.72
CA ALA A 122 23.36 8.31 8.28
C ALA A 122 21.91 8.06 8.73
N LEU A 123 21.17 7.24 7.98
CA LEU A 123 19.85 6.74 8.43
C LEU A 123 20.01 5.83 9.65
N VAL A 124 19.18 6.04 10.67
CA VAL A 124 19.18 5.24 11.90
C VAL A 124 17.84 4.57 12.13
N ASN A 125 17.89 3.37 12.72
CA ASN A 125 16.69 2.61 13.09
C ASN A 125 16.09 3.17 14.40
N SER A 126 15.46 4.35 14.30
CA SER A 126 14.84 5.05 15.42
C SER A 126 13.43 5.54 15.05
N PHE A 127 12.65 5.87 16.08
CA PHE A 127 11.33 6.49 15.98
C PHE A 127 11.27 7.90 16.58
N GLU A 128 12.40 8.43 17.06
CA GLU A 128 12.55 9.73 17.74
C GLU A 128 12.79 10.86 16.73
N GLY A 129 11.82 11.16 15.87
CA GLY A 129 11.98 12.19 14.86
C GLY A 129 10.67 12.67 14.25
N LEU A 130 10.78 13.56 13.27
CA LEU A 130 9.62 14.03 12.52
C LEU A 130 9.00 12.87 11.72
N SER A 131 7.67 12.89 11.62
CA SER A 131 6.96 12.00 10.71
C SER A 131 6.93 12.61 9.30
N ASP A 132 7.65 11.99 8.37
CA ASP A 132 7.70 12.44 6.97
C ASP A 132 6.49 11.99 6.16
N THR A 133 5.78 10.98 6.65
CA THR A 133 4.52 10.48 6.10
C THR A 133 3.54 10.27 7.25
N MET A 134 2.31 10.72 7.08
CA MET A 134 1.23 10.44 8.03
C MET A 134 -0.02 10.02 7.26
N LEU A 135 -0.61 8.90 7.65
CA LEU A 135 -1.84 8.37 7.07
C LEU A 135 -2.80 8.00 8.19
N LEU A 136 -4.08 8.27 8.00
CA LEU A 136 -5.14 7.70 8.80
C LEU A 136 -5.86 6.62 7.98
N ILE A 137 -5.79 5.38 8.42
CA ILE A 137 -6.42 4.24 7.74
C ILE A 137 -7.64 3.80 8.52
N ARG A 138 -8.81 3.78 7.88
CA ARG A 138 -10.03 3.24 8.46
C ARG A 138 -10.44 1.95 7.79
N PHE A 139 -10.62 0.93 8.61
CA PHE A 139 -11.17 -0.37 8.22
C PHE A 139 -12.62 -0.42 8.69
N ASN A 140 -13.58 -0.55 7.77
CA ASN A 140 -15.00 -0.64 8.14
C ASN A 140 -15.58 -2.01 7.74
N PRO A 141 -15.71 -2.97 8.68
CA PRO A 141 -16.25 -4.29 8.38
C PRO A 141 -17.73 -4.29 7.97
N HIS A 142 -18.49 -3.26 8.35
CA HIS A 142 -19.92 -3.16 8.02
C HIS A 142 -20.13 -2.74 6.57
N THR A 143 -19.40 -1.73 6.10
CA THR A 143 -19.49 -1.23 4.72
C THR A 143 -18.51 -1.94 3.77
N LYS A 144 -17.60 -2.77 4.30
CA LYS A 144 -16.49 -3.41 3.56
C LYS A 144 -15.60 -2.39 2.84
N GLN A 145 -15.45 -1.20 3.44
CA GLN A 145 -14.63 -0.13 2.91
C GLN A 145 -13.30 -0.03 3.65
N LEU A 146 -12.26 0.27 2.89
CA LEU A 146 -10.94 0.64 3.38
C LEU A 146 -10.67 2.08 2.95
N VAL A 147 -10.54 2.99 3.91
CA VAL A 147 -10.21 4.40 3.64
C VAL A 147 -8.77 4.63 4.07
N VAL A 148 -7.96 5.21 3.19
CA VAL A 148 -6.59 5.64 3.46
C VAL A 148 -6.55 7.14 3.23
N MET A 149 -6.45 7.93 4.30
CA MET A 149 -6.35 9.39 4.20
C MET A 149 -4.93 9.84 4.48
N SER A 150 -4.27 10.43 3.49
CA SER A 150 -2.99 11.09 3.67
C SER A 150 -3.15 12.40 4.43
N LEU A 151 -2.34 12.58 5.47
CA LEU A 151 -2.26 13.78 6.28
C LEU A 151 -0.94 14.49 5.91
N PRO A 152 -0.98 15.59 5.14
CA PRO A 152 0.24 16.30 4.78
C PRO A 152 1.04 16.69 6.02
N ARG A 153 2.33 16.34 6.06
CA ARG A 153 3.20 16.48 7.24
C ARG A 153 3.28 17.94 7.75
N ASP A 154 3.20 18.89 6.83
CA ASP A 154 3.29 20.33 7.06
C ASP A 154 1.91 20.96 7.39
N THR A 155 0.89 20.14 7.69
CA THR A 155 -0.44 20.60 8.10
C THR A 155 -0.33 21.45 9.36
N ARG A 156 -0.83 22.68 9.27
CA ARG A 156 -0.85 23.61 10.41
C ARG A 156 -1.97 23.21 11.37
N THR A 157 -1.61 22.67 12.53
CA THR A 157 -2.54 22.19 13.55
C THR A 157 -2.05 22.53 14.95
N LEU A 158 -2.89 22.28 15.96
CA LEU A 158 -2.53 22.43 17.36
C LEU A 158 -1.73 21.20 17.82
N VAL A 159 -0.50 21.41 18.26
CA VAL A 159 0.35 20.40 18.90
C VAL A 159 0.80 20.94 20.24
N ARG A 160 0.44 20.26 21.34
CA ARG A 160 0.75 20.68 22.71
C ARG A 160 0.36 22.15 22.98
N GLY A 161 -0.83 22.55 22.54
CA GLY A 161 -1.36 23.90 22.74
C GLY A 161 -0.72 24.99 21.87
N ARG A 162 0.14 24.65 20.91
CA ARG A 162 0.79 25.60 19.99
C ARG A 162 0.46 25.26 18.54
N MET A 163 0.20 26.27 17.71
CA MET A 163 -0.01 26.07 16.27
C MET A 163 1.34 25.81 15.58
N THR A 164 1.55 24.59 15.12
CA THR A 164 2.76 24.18 14.40
C THR A 164 2.44 23.11 13.35
N LYS A 165 3.47 22.51 12.74
CA LYS A 165 3.32 21.44 11.75
C LYS A 165 2.98 20.12 12.43
N LEU A 166 2.04 19.38 11.85
CA LEU A 166 1.55 18.11 12.37
C LEU A 166 2.69 17.09 12.60
N ASN A 167 3.71 17.08 11.73
CA ASN A 167 4.83 16.14 11.84
C ASN A 167 5.66 16.27 13.13
N GLU A 168 5.66 17.44 13.76
CA GLU A 168 6.35 17.71 15.01
C GLU A 168 5.73 16.94 16.18
N ALA A 169 4.45 16.55 16.10
CA ALA A 169 3.77 15.85 17.18
C ALA A 169 4.46 14.53 17.59
N ASN A 170 4.97 13.76 16.62
CA ASN A 170 5.74 12.54 16.94
C ASN A 170 7.10 12.86 17.57
N ALA A 171 7.78 13.90 17.08
CA ALA A 171 9.07 14.30 17.64
C ALA A 171 8.93 14.82 19.09
N GLU A 172 7.85 15.56 19.38
CA GLU A 172 7.64 16.18 20.69
C GLU A 172 7.02 15.24 21.73
N GLY A 173 6.18 14.29 21.32
CA GLY A 173 5.39 13.46 22.24
C GLY A 173 5.01 12.09 21.69
N GLY A 174 5.71 11.61 20.66
CA GLY A 174 5.55 10.26 20.13
C GLY A 174 4.17 9.99 19.54
N PRO A 175 3.73 8.71 19.53
CA PRO A 175 2.53 8.30 18.82
C PRO A 175 1.26 8.81 19.50
N ALA A 176 1.27 9.02 20.82
CA ALA A 176 0.12 9.51 21.57
C ALA A 176 -0.17 10.98 21.25
N LEU A 177 0.83 11.87 21.31
CA LEU A 177 0.63 13.28 20.94
C LEU A 177 0.26 13.44 19.47
N ALA A 178 0.83 12.62 18.58
CA ALA A 178 0.44 12.59 17.17
C ALA A 178 -1.04 12.17 17.00
N ALA A 179 -1.47 11.11 17.69
CA ALA A 179 -2.87 10.66 17.67
C ALA A 179 -3.83 11.73 18.19
N THR A 180 -3.51 12.39 19.31
CA THR A 180 -4.32 13.50 19.85
C THR A 180 -4.42 14.65 18.85
N SER A 181 -3.28 15.08 18.28
CA SER A 181 -3.25 16.21 17.34
C SER A 181 -4.04 15.92 16.06
N VAL A 182 -4.04 14.65 15.59
CA VAL A 182 -4.87 14.21 14.46
C VAL A 182 -6.34 14.14 14.85
N SER A 183 -6.67 13.57 16.01
CA SER A 183 -8.04 13.49 16.51
C SER A 183 -8.66 14.88 16.62
N ASP A 184 -7.96 15.84 17.22
CA ASP A 184 -8.41 17.22 17.40
C ASP A 184 -8.62 17.93 16.06
N LEU A 185 -7.69 17.75 15.11
CA LEU A 185 -7.80 18.30 13.76
C LEU A 185 -9.02 17.77 13.00
N LEU A 186 -9.40 16.52 13.25
CA LEU A 186 -10.55 15.85 12.63
C LEU A 186 -11.84 16.00 13.45
N GLY A 187 -11.87 16.92 14.42
CA GLY A 187 -13.06 17.21 15.22
C GLY A 187 -13.41 16.16 16.27
N GLY A 188 -12.50 15.24 16.59
CA GLY A 188 -12.68 14.21 17.62
C GLY A 188 -12.78 12.77 17.08
N VAL A 189 -12.35 12.52 15.84
CA VAL A 189 -12.26 11.15 15.31
C VAL A 189 -11.29 10.33 16.15
N SER A 190 -11.81 9.29 16.80
CA SER A 190 -11.01 8.41 17.66
C SER A 190 -9.91 7.70 16.89
N ILE A 191 -8.72 7.60 17.46
CA ILE A 191 -7.61 6.78 16.95
C ILE A 191 -7.53 5.50 17.78
N ASP A 192 -7.68 4.34 17.15
CA ASP A 192 -7.70 3.06 17.86
C ASP A 192 -6.29 2.51 18.05
N ARG A 193 -5.45 2.60 17.02
CA ARG A 193 -4.11 2.03 17.00
C ARG A 193 -3.17 2.92 16.21
N TYR A 194 -1.88 2.68 16.35
CA TYR A 194 -0.88 3.36 15.54
C TYR A 194 0.15 2.40 14.99
N VAL A 195 0.83 2.80 13.92
CA VAL A 195 1.98 2.11 13.32
C VAL A 195 3.04 3.17 13.04
N ARG A 196 4.22 3.05 13.65
CA ARG A 196 5.41 3.83 13.29
C ARG A 196 6.40 2.94 12.57
N ILE A 197 6.81 3.35 11.38
CA ILE A 197 7.78 2.62 10.56
C ILE A 197 8.80 3.61 10.03
N ASN A 198 10.09 3.30 10.18
CA ASN A 198 11.12 4.12 9.55
C ASN A 198 11.45 3.60 8.14
N VAL A 199 12.18 4.40 7.37
CA VAL A 199 12.54 4.06 5.98
C VAL A 199 13.27 2.71 5.85
N GLN A 200 14.12 2.33 6.81
CA GLN A 200 14.78 1.02 6.81
C GLN A 200 13.78 -0.13 7.04
N GLY A 201 12.77 0.09 7.88
CA GLY A 201 11.66 -0.83 8.05
C GLY A 201 10.84 -1.01 6.78
N VAL A 202 10.59 0.06 6.02
CA VAL A 202 9.88 0.00 4.73
C VAL A 202 10.66 -0.87 3.73
N GLU A 203 11.97 -0.63 3.59
CA GLU A 203 12.86 -1.43 2.72
C GLU A 203 12.75 -2.92 3.04
N LYS A 204 12.97 -3.28 4.31
CA LYS A 204 12.91 -4.67 4.78
C LYS A 204 11.52 -5.28 4.60
N LEU A 205 10.45 -4.50 4.78
CA LEU A 205 9.08 -4.97 4.59
C LEU A 205 8.81 -5.30 3.13
N VAL A 206 9.20 -4.43 2.21
CA VAL A 206 9.07 -4.67 0.75
C VAL A 206 9.87 -5.91 0.35
N ASP A 207 11.08 -6.10 0.86
CA ASP A 207 11.87 -7.30 0.59
C ASP A 207 11.27 -8.57 1.22
N ALA A 208 10.63 -8.46 2.38
CA ALA A 208 9.91 -9.57 3.01
C ALA A 208 8.66 -9.96 2.22
N LEU A 209 7.97 -8.99 1.61
CA LEU A 209 6.90 -9.20 0.63
C LEU A 209 7.43 -9.75 -0.70
N GLY A 210 8.74 -9.69 -0.90
CA GLY A 210 9.51 -10.11 -2.08
C GLY A 210 9.28 -9.20 -3.27
N GLY A 211 9.25 -7.89 -3.01
CA GLY A 211 9.04 -6.78 -3.93
C GLY A 211 7.57 -6.46 -4.16
N VAL A 212 7.31 -5.24 -4.63
CA VAL A 212 5.97 -4.71 -4.95
C VAL A 212 5.95 -4.21 -6.40
N THR A 213 4.82 -4.36 -7.10
CA THR A 213 4.69 -3.87 -8.48
C THR A 213 4.15 -2.45 -8.46
N VAL A 214 4.88 -1.51 -9.08
CA VAL A 214 4.50 -0.09 -9.18
C VAL A 214 4.61 0.35 -10.63
N ASN A 215 3.60 1.07 -11.12
CA ASN A 215 3.71 1.81 -12.38
C ASN A 215 4.41 3.14 -12.12
N VAL A 216 5.68 3.25 -12.49
CA VAL A 216 6.46 4.46 -12.26
C VAL A 216 6.07 5.51 -13.31
N PRO A 217 5.62 6.71 -12.90
CA PRO A 217 4.96 7.65 -13.83
C PRO A 217 5.92 8.27 -14.86
N GLN A 218 7.22 8.36 -14.54
CA GLN A 218 8.23 8.93 -15.41
C GLN A 218 9.61 8.35 -15.09
N ASP A 219 10.58 8.55 -15.99
CA ASP A 219 11.97 8.25 -15.70
C ASP A 219 12.45 9.10 -14.51
N MET A 220 12.84 8.43 -13.42
CA MET A 220 13.36 9.07 -12.21
C MET A 220 14.87 8.88 -12.17
N ARG A 221 15.61 9.96 -12.35
CA ARG A 221 17.07 9.98 -12.27
C ARG A 221 17.52 11.09 -11.35
N TYR A 222 18.28 10.71 -10.32
CA TYR A 222 18.86 11.67 -9.40
C TYR A 222 20.12 11.09 -8.76
N GLN A 223 21.13 11.91 -8.56
CA GLN A 223 22.37 11.54 -7.90
C GLN A 223 22.78 12.66 -6.95
N ASP A 224 22.97 12.31 -5.68
CA ASP A 224 23.56 13.16 -4.66
C ASP A 224 24.60 12.35 -3.89
N ASP A 225 25.87 12.57 -4.22
CA ASP A 225 27.01 11.89 -3.60
C ASP A 225 27.17 12.28 -2.12
N SER A 226 26.73 13.47 -1.71
CA SER A 226 26.86 13.96 -0.32
C SER A 226 25.94 13.19 0.63
N GLN A 227 24.78 12.77 0.14
CA GLN A 227 23.80 11.96 0.87
C GLN A 227 23.84 10.48 0.47
N ARG A 228 24.75 10.11 -0.43
CA ARG A 228 24.84 8.78 -1.08
C ARG A 228 23.48 8.31 -1.61
N LEU A 229 22.72 9.23 -2.21
CA LEU A 229 21.40 8.96 -2.77
C LEU A 229 21.52 8.83 -4.29
N TYR A 230 21.28 7.62 -4.79
CA TYR A 230 21.28 7.30 -6.20
C TYR A 230 19.90 6.77 -6.59
N ILE A 231 19.22 7.45 -7.49
CA ILE A 231 17.89 7.09 -7.99
C ILE A 231 17.99 6.85 -9.49
N ASN A 232 17.56 5.67 -9.93
CA ASN A 232 17.46 5.32 -11.33
C ASN A 232 16.30 4.34 -11.56
N LEU A 233 15.10 4.88 -11.76
CA LEU A 233 13.90 4.13 -12.07
C LEU A 233 13.39 4.53 -13.46
N LYS A 234 12.97 3.54 -14.25
CA LYS A 234 12.36 3.76 -15.56
C LYS A 234 10.86 3.98 -15.47
N ALA A 235 10.29 4.77 -16.36
CA ALA A 235 8.85 4.86 -16.50
C ALA A 235 8.23 3.48 -16.82
N GLY A 236 6.99 3.27 -16.39
CA GLY A 236 6.22 2.06 -16.65
C GLY A 236 6.14 1.09 -15.46
N GLU A 237 5.40 0.00 -15.68
CA GLU A 237 5.20 -1.06 -14.69
C GLU A 237 6.51 -1.81 -14.43
N GLN A 238 6.93 -1.83 -13.17
CA GLN A 238 8.09 -2.59 -12.74
C GLN A 238 7.94 -3.07 -11.31
N LYS A 239 8.65 -4.15 -11.01
CA LYS A 239 8.75 -4.69 -9.66
C LYS A 239 9.88 -4.00 -8.90
N LEU A 240 9.54 -3.30 -7.84
CA LEU A 240 10.45 -2.63 -6.93
C LEU A 240 10.78 -3.56 -5.76
N ASP A 241 12.07 -3.79 -5.51
CA ASP A 241 12.59 -4.31 -4.25
C ASP A 241 12.67 -3.18 -3.20
N GLY A 242 13.14 -3.48 -1.99
CA GLY A 242 13.21 -2.51 -0.90
C GLY A 242 14.01 -1.25 -1.27
N ASP A 243 15.19 -1.43 -1.87
CA ASP A 243 16.05 -0.31 -2.29
C ASP A 243 15.35 0.56 -3.34
N LYS A 244 14.79 -0.03 -4.39
CA LYS A 244 14.07 0.72 -5.42
C LYS A 244 12.80 1.38 -4.89
N ALA A 245 12.11 0.78 -3.94
CA ALA A 245 10.96 1.40 -3.28
C ALA A 245 11.39 2.64 -2.48
N LEU A 246 12.55 2.62 -1.83
CA LEU A 246 13.11 3.81 -1.20
C LEU A 246 13.53 4.87 -2.21
N GLN A 247 14.15 4.49 -3.32
CA GLN A 247 14.45 5.42 -4.42
C GLN A 247 13.17 6.12 -4.91
N PHE A 248 12.09 5.35 -5.10
CA PHE A 248 10.79 5.87 -5.51
C PHE A 248 10.21 6.89 -4.52
N LEU A 249 10.23 6.59 -3.21
CA LEU A 249 9.75 7.51 -2.18
C LEU A 249 10.61 8.77 -2.01
N ARG A 250 11.91 8.66 -2.26
CA ARG A 250 12.88 9.75 -2.05
C ARG A 250 13.00 10.69 -3.26
N PHE A 251 12.45 10.32 -4.41
CA PHE A 251 12.45 11.19 -5.58
C PHE A 251 11.65 12.47 -5.31
N ARG A 252 12.21 13.63 -5.68
CA ARG A 252 11.61 14.98 -5.51
C ARG A 252 11.80 15.88 -6.73
N TYR A 253 12.43 15.39 -7.79
CA TYR A 253 12.73 16.16 -9.00
C TYR A 253 11.57 16.06 -9.99
N ASP A 254 10.38 16.36 -9.50
CA ASP A 254 9.16 16.50 -10.29
C ASP A 254 8.54 17.87 -10.04
N GLU A 255 7.91 18.44 -11.07
CA GLU A 255 7.28 19.78 -11.02
C GLU A 255 6.11 19.85 -10.02
N LYS A 256 5.71 18.70 -9.45
CA LYS A 256 4.58 18.53 -8.53
C LYS A 256 4.92 18.70 -7.05
N GLY A 257 6.20 18.93 -6.71
CA GLY A 257 6.65 19.21 -5.34
C GLY A 257 6.14 18.22 -4.29
N ASP A 258 5.66 18.73 -3.16
CA ASP A 258 5.18 17.92 -2.03
C ASP A 258 3.93 17.08 -2.36
N ILE A 259 3.09 17.53 -3.30
CA ILE A 259 1.94 16.76 -3.76
C ILE A 259 2.39 15.53 -4.55
N GLY A 260 3.38 15.69 -5.44
CA GLY A 260 3.96 14.55 -6.18
C GLY A 260 4.52 13.47 -5.25
N ARG A 261 5.13 13.89 -4.13
CA ARG A 261 5.57 12.98 -3.06
C ARG A 261 4.40 12.22 -2.43
N ILE A 262 3.32 12.91 -2.08
CA ILE A 262 2.12 12.27 -1.51
C ILE A 262 1.53 11.25 -2.49
N GLN A 263 1.44 11.60 -3.77
CA GLN A 263 0.96 10.67 -4.81
C GLN A 263 1.83 9.41 -4.88
N ARG A 264 3.17 9.54 -4.88
CA ARG A 264 4.07 8.37 -4.85
C ARG A 264 3.92 7.53 -3.59
N GLN A 265 3.74 8.16 -2.43
CA GLN A 265 3.46 7.44 -1.18
C GLN A 265 2.17 6.62 -1.28
N GLN A 266 1.10 7.21 -1.82
CA GLN A 266 -0.16 6.51 -2.05
C GLN A 266 0.00 5.36 -3.06
N MET A 267 0.72 5.57 -4.17
CA MET A 267 1.01 4.53 -5.15
C MET A 267 1.77 3.35 -4.54
N LEU A 268 2.81 3.61 -3.74
CA LEU A 268 3.55 2.54 -3.08
C LEU A 268 2.70 1.83 -2.03
N MET A 269 1.90 2.56 -1.25
CA MET A 269 0.99 1.96 -0.27
C MET A 269 -0.04 1.06 -0.95
N ARG A 270 -0.60 1.48 -2.09
CA ARG A 270 -1.48 0.66 -2.91
C ARG A 270 -0.78 -0.63 -3.33
N ALA A 271 0.43 -0.52 -3.86
CA ALA A 271 1.22 -1.66 -4.29
C ALA A 271 1.56 -2.62 -3.13
N ILE A 272 1.83 -2.10 -1.92
CA ILE A 272 2.04 -2.90 -0.70
C ILE A 272 0.76 -3.63 -0.32
N VAL A 273 -0.39 -2.95 -0.32
CA VAL A 273 -1.70 -3.57 -0.04
C VAL A 273 -1.95 -4.68 -1.04
N GLU A 274 -1.91 -4.39 -2.35
CA GLU A 274 -2.13 -5.36 -3.43
C GLU A 274 -1.18 -6.57 -3.34
N GLN A 275 0.12 -6.32 -3.11
CA GLN A 275 1.12 -7.38 -2.94
C GLN A 275 0.83 -8.26 -1.71
N THR A 276 0.35 -7.67 -0.63
CA THR A 276 -0.02 -8.38 0.61
C THR A 276 -1.20 -9.33 0.37
N LEU A 277 -2.08 -9.02 -0.59
CA LEU A 277 -3.21 -9.87 -0.96
C LEU A 277 -2.81 -11.04 -1.87
N SER A 278 -1.57 -11.11 -2.35
CA SER A 278 -1.14 -12.18 -3.23
C SER A 278 -1.04 -13.53 -2.50
N PRO A 279 -1.48 -14.66 -3.10
CA PRO A 279 -1.36 -15.98 -2.47
C PRO A 279 0.08 -16.37 -2.09
N ALA A 280 1.08 -15.83 -2.80
CA ALA A 280 2.50 -16.03 -2.52
C ALA A 280 2.96 -15.40 -1.20
N THR A 281 2.24 -14.38 -0.71
CA THR A 281 2.54 -13.69 0.55
C THR A 281 2.26 -14.57 1.77
N ILE A 282 1.28 -15.49 1.71
CA ILE A 282 0.94 -16.40 2.82
C ILE A 282 2.16 -17.23 3.24
N ALA A 283 2.93 -17.71 2.27
CA ALA A 283 4.16 -18.48 2.54
C ALA A 283 5.27 -17.63 3.19
N ARG A 284 5.20 -16.31 3.06
CA ARG A 284 6.19 -15.35 3.59
C ARG A 284 5.76 -14.75 4.94
N LEU A 285 4.57 -15.08 5.43
CA LEU A 285 3.99 -14.48 6.63
C LEU A 285 4.90 -14.54 7.87
N PRO A 286 5.60 -15.65 8.19
CA PRO A 286 6.53 -15.67 9.32
C PRO A 286 7.68 -14.66 9.18
N LYS A 287 8.24 -14.52 7.96
CA LYS A 287 9.30 -13.55 7.67
C LYS A 287 8.78 -12.11 7.79
N ILE A 288 7.58 -11.85 7.27
CA ILE A 288 6.92 -10.53 7.36
C ILE A 288 6.69 -10.15 8.82
N LEU A 289 6.11 -11.05 9.61
CA LEU A 289 5.87 -10.82 11.05
C LEU A 289 7.18 -10.56 11.79
N SER A 290 8.26 -11.28 11.48
CA SER A 290 9.58 -11.04 12.08
C SER A 290 10.15 -9.65 11.72
N VAL A 291 9.93 -9.17 10.49
CA VAL A 291 10.34 -7.82 10.08
C VAL A 291 9.52 -6.75 10.78
N ILE A 292 8.20 -6.92 10.86
CA ILE A 292 7.31 -6.01 11.60
C ILE A 292 7.76 -5.96 13.07
N GLN A 293 7.93 -7.12 13.71
CA GLN A 293 8.37 -7.24 15.09
C GLN A 293 9.71 -6.54 15.38
N SER A 294 10.59 -6.34 14.40
CA SER A 294 11.92 -5.76 14.61
C SER A 294 12.13 -4.34 14.06
N ASN A 295 11.21 -3.83 13.23
CA ASN A 295 11.39 -2.54 12.53
C ASN A 295 10.13 -1.66 12.55
N VAL A 296 9.06 -2.11 13.18
CA VAL A 296 7.81 -1.37 13.31
C VAL A 296 7.48 -1.23 14.79
N ASP A 297 7.16 -0.02 15.22
CA ASP A 297 6.61 0.24 16.55
C ASP A 297 5.09 0.39 16.45
N THR A 298 4.35 -0.48 17.13
CA THR A 298 2.88 -0.46 17.08
C THR A 298 2.26 -1.03 18.36
N ASN A 299 1.12 -0.49 18.76
CA ASN A 299 0.29 -1.08 19.79
C ASN A 299 -0.68 -2.16 19.26
N LEU A 300 -0.54 -2.58 18.00
CA LEU A 300 -1.30 -3.70 17.43
C LEU A 300 -0.78 -5.04 17.96
N SER A 301 -1.70 -5.93 18.29
CA SER A 301 -1.38 -7.35 18.49
C SER A 301 -1.21 -8.07 17.15
N VAL A 302 -0.57 -9.25 17.16
CA VAL A 302 -0.48 -10.08 15.95
C VAL A 302 -1.88 -10.51 15.48
N GLU A 303 -2.80 -10.77 16.41
CA GLU A 303 -4.19 -11.12 16.08
C GLU A 303 -4.88 -9.98 15.32
N GLU A 304 -4.74 -8.74 15.81
CA GLU A 304 -5.27 -7.54 15.16
C GLU A 304 -4.66 -7.34 13.77
N LEU A 305 -3.34 -7.50 13.63
CA LEU A 305 -2.67 -7.42 12.33
C LEU A 305 -3.22 -8.44 11.33
N LEU A 306 -3.42 -9.69 11.75
CA LEU A 306 -3.98 -10.73 10.89
C LEU A 306 -5.43 -10.43 10.49
N ALA A 307 -6.24 -9.87 11.38
CA ALA A 307 -7.60 -9.44 11.06
C ALA A 307 -7.61 -8.30 10.03
N LEU A 308 -6.74 -7.30 10.19
CA LEU A 308 -6.62 -6.15 9.29
C LEU A 308 -6.15 -6.58 7.90
N VAL A 309 -5.11 -7.43 7.83
CA VAL A 309 -4.62 -8.01 6.58
C VAL A 309 -5.69 -8.86 5.92
N GLY A 310 -6.39 -9.70 6.69
CA GLY A 310 -7.48 -10.52 6.20
C GLY A 310 -8.65 -9.71 5.65
N PHE A 311 -8.97 -8.58 6.28
CA PHE A 311 -9.98 -7.64 5.78
C PHE A 311 -9.54 -6.98 4.48
N ALA A 312 -8.31 -6.43 4.44
CA ALA A 312 -7.75 -5.81 3.24
C ALA A 312 -7.76 -6.79 2.05
N ALA A 313 -7.40 -8.06 2.29
CA ALA A 313 -7.39 -9.12 1.28
C ALA A 313 -8.76 -9.44 0.67
N GLN A 314 -9.83 -9.21 1.42
CA GLN A 314 -11.20 -9.44 0.99
C GLN A 314 -11.88 -8.18 0.46
N THR A 315 -11.21 -7.03 0.53
CA THR A 315 -11.78 -5.74 0.11
C THR A 315 -11.69 -5.62 -1.41
N ASN A 316 -12.82 -5.29 -2.05
CA ASN A 316 -12.82 -5.00 -3.48
C ASN A 316 -12.04 -3.70 -3.74
N PRO A 317 -11.18 -3.63 -4.77
CA PRO A 317 -10.48 -2.39 -5.13
C PRO A 317 -11.38 -1.14 -5.24
N SER A 318 -12.64 -1.26 -5.68
CA SER A 318 -13.58 -0.12 -5.75
C SER A 318 -14.09 0.37 -4.39
N ASN A 319 -13.83 -0.39 -3.33
CA ASN A 319 -14.11 -0.04 -1.94
C ASN A 319 -12.87 0.49 -1.19
N VAL A 320 -11.74 0.62 -1.89
CA VAL A 320 -10.53 1.26 -1.36
C VAL A 320 -10.55 2.73 -1.77
N GLN A 321 -10.59 3.63 -0.79
CA GLN A 321 -10.64 5.07 -0.98
C GLN A 321 -9.31 5.67 -0.54
N MET A 322 -8.67 6.49 -1.37
CA MET A 322 -7.37 7.12 -1.08
C MET A 322 -7.49 8.64 -1.08
N LEU A 323 -7.67 9.22 0.10
CA LEU A 323 -7.97 10.64 0.29
C LEU A 323 -6.71 11.42 0.66
N ILE A 324 -6.73 12.73 0.45
CA ILE A 324 -5.79 13.68 1.08
C ILE A 324 -6.62 14.59 1.98
N LEU A 325 -6.10 14.91 3.17
CA LEU A 325 -6.72 15.86 4.08
C LEU A 325 -7.00 17.19 3.36
N PRO A 326 -8.26 17.65 3.28
CA PRO A 326 -8.59 18.88 2.57
C PRO A 326 -7.82 20.09 3.09
N GLY A 327 -7.25 20.85 2.17
CA GLY A 327 -6.47 22.04 2.44
C GLY A 327 -5.68 22.50 1.23
N ASP A 328 -4.87 23.54 1.43
CA ASP A 328 -4.08 24.17 0.38
C ASP A 328 -2.71 24.61 0.92
N PHE A 329 -1.72 24.80 0.05
CA PHE A 329 -0.45 25.38 0.46
C PHE A 329 -0.61 26.85 0.85
N SER A 330 0.07 27.25 1.92
CA SER A 330 0.23 28.66 2.26
C SER A 330 0.99 29.43 1.18
N SER A 331 0.60 30.69 0.96
CA SER A 331 1.42 31.62 0.17
C SER A 331 2.71 31.99 0.93
N PRO A 332 3.87 32.15 0.24
CA PRO A 332 5.08 32.71 0.83
C PRO A 332 4.91 34.12 1.43
N THR A 333 3.86 34.85 1.00
CA THR A 333 3.51 36.17 1.56
C THR A 333 2.71 36.06 2.87
N GLN A 334 2.14 34.90 3.16
CA GLN A 334 1.29 34.67 4.33
C GLN A 334 2.10 34.11 5.51
N TYR A 335 3.09 33.26 5.22
CA TYR A 335 3.98 32.67 6.22
C TYR A 335 5.40 32.55 5.65
N GLU A 336 6.41 32.74 6.51
CA GLU A 336 7.81 32.53 6.15
C GLU A 336 8.13 31.04 5.89
N LEU A 337 7.39 30.15 6.54
CA LEU A 337 7.47 28.70 6.34
C LEU A 337 6.30 28.22 5.48
N SER A 338 6.55 27.22 4.64
CA SER A 338 5.47 26.53 3.91
C SER A 338 4.66 25.65 4.86
N TYR A 339 3.33 25.84 4.83
CA TYR A 339 2.33 25.07 5.55
C TYR A 339 1.30 24.49 4.57
N TRP A 340 0.71 23.36 4.95
CA TRP A 340 -0.60 22.94 4.46
C TRP A 340 -1.67 23.53 5.38
N LEU A 341 -2.52 24.39 4.83
CA LEU A 341 -3.58 25.07 5.57
C LEU A 341 -4.87 24.23 5.47
N PRO A 342 -5.32 23.60 6.57
CA PRO A 342 -6.48 22.72 6.53
C PRO A 342 -7.78 23.49 6.26
N ASN A 343 -8.61 22.96 5.36
CA ASN A 343 -9.96 23.47 5.12
C ASN A 343 -10.93 22.74 6.06
N LEU A 344 -11.17 23.32 7.23
CA LEU A 344 -11.96 22.68 8.30
C LEU A 344 -13.37 22.28 7.86
N ARG A 345 -14.04 23.08 7.02
CA ARG A 345 -15.39 22.74 6.52
C ARG A 345 -15.35 21.50 5.61
N ALA A 346 -14.39 21.43 4.70
CA ALA A 346 -14.22 20.28 3.83
C ALA A 346 -13.76 19.03 4.61
N ILE A 347 -12.93 19.22 5.65
CA ILE A 347 -12.55 18.17 6.59
C ILE A 347 -13.80 17.61 7.30
N ASP A 348 -14.67 18.46 7.84
CA ASP A 348 -15.90 18.02 8.53
C ASP A 348 -16.80 17.18 7.60
N GLN A 349 -16.95 17.59 6.34
CA GLN A 349 -17.71 16.85 5.33
C GLN A 349 -17.07 15.49 5.03
N MET A 350 -15.76 15.47 4.81
CA MET A 350 -15.00 14.25 4.53
C MET A 350 -15.05 13.28 5.72
N VAL A 351 -14.91 13.78 6.95
CA VAL A 351 -14.98 12.99 8.18
C VAL A 351 -16.37 12.40 8.39
N ALA A 352 -17.43 13.17 8.13
CA ALA A 352 -18.80 12.66 8.18
C ALA A 352 -19.05 11.56 7.15
N GLU A 353 -18.51 11.70 5.94
CA GLU A 353 -18.69 10.71 4.88
C GLU A 353 -17.87 9.44 5.11
N TYR A 354 -16.57 9.57 5.38
CA TYR A 354 -15.64 8.45 5.34
C TYR A 354 -15.30 7.89 6.72
N PHE A 355 -15.42 8.69 7.79
CA PHE A 355 -15.09 8.31 9.16
C PHE A 355 -16.32 8.15 10.06
N SER A 356 -17.52 8.31 9.50
CA SER A 356 -18.80 8.15 10.20
C SER A 356 -18.89 8.99 11.48
N TYR A 357 -18.29 10.18 11.46
CA TYR A 357 -18.17 11.06 12.62
C TYR A 357 -18.68 12.46 12.27
N GLY A 358 -19.46 13.07 13.17
CA GLY A 358 -20.12 14.35 12.89
C GLY A 358 -21.39 14.20 12.03
N THR A 359 -21.92 15.33 11.55
CA THR A 359 -23.17 15.37 10.79
C THR A 359 -22.89 15.51 9.31
N ARG A 360 -23.37 14.56 8.49
CA ARG A 360 -23.31 14.67 7.03
C ARG A 360 -24.26 15.78 6.60
N GLN A 361 -23.73 16.94 6.23
CA GLN A 361 -24.51 17.89 5.45
C GLN A 361 -24.78 17.25 4.09
N VAL A 362 -26.05 17.14 3.70
CA VAL A 362 -26.42 16.67 2.37
C VAL A 362 -25.80 17.67 1.40
N ALA A 363 -24.84 17.20 0.60
CA ALA A 363 -24.30 18.01 -0.49
C ALA A 363 -25.49 18.46 -1.34
N SER A 364 -25.71 19.77 -1.43
CA SER A 364 -26.62 20.33 -2.43
C SER A 364 -26.18 19.77 -3.79
N SER A 365 -27.12 19.31 -4.61
CA SER A 365 -26.85 18.86 -5.98
C SER A 365 -25.89 19.85 -6.63
N GLN A 366 -24.64 19.43 -6.84
CA GLN A 366 -23.66 20.33 -7.44
C GLN A 366 -24.06 20.50 -8.90
N ASP A 367 -24.26 21.76 -9.30
CA ASP A 367 -24.46 22.11 -10.70
C ASP A 367 -23.23 21.63 -11.50
N PRO A 368 -23.41 20.76 -12.51
CA PRO A 368 -22.33 20.20 -13.32
C PRO A 368 -21.35 21.24 -13.88
N SER A 369 -21.82 22.47 -14.09
CA SER A 369 -21.02 23.55 -14.68
C SER A 369 -19.84 24.01 -13.81
N TYR A 370 -19.86 23.74 -12.49
CA TYR A 370 -18.76 24.10 -11.59
C TYR A 370 -17.63 23.06 -11.55
N LEU A 371 -17.90 21.82 -11.97
CA LEU A 371 -16.92 20.73 -11.85
C LEU A 371 -15.83 20.86 -12.91
N ARG A 372 -14.58 20.96 -12.47
CA ARG A 372 -13.40 20.88 -13.33
C ARG A 372 -13.10 19.41 -13.65
N ILE A 373 -13.26 19.05 -14.91
CA ILE A 373 -13.02 17.69 -15.40
C ILE A 373 -11.74 17.67 -16.23
N ALA A 374 -10.77 16.87 -15.78
CA ALA A 374 -9.61 16.53 -16.60
C ALA A 374 -9.85 15.20 -17.33
N ILE A 375 -9.40 15.10 -18.57
CA ILE A 375 -9.42 13.88 -19.37
C ILE A 375 -7.99 13.41 -19.58
N GLN A 376 -7.69 12.17 -19.21
CA GLN A 376 -6.41 11.52 -19.46
C GLN A 376 -6.63 10.39 -20.46
N ASP A 377 -6.02 10.51 -21.64
CA ASP A 377 -6.13 9.52 -22.69
C ASP A 377 -4.97 8.52 -22.64
N GLY A 378 -5.25 7.29 -22.24
CA GLY A 378 -4.29 6.19 -22.29
C GLY A 378 -4.27 5.45 -23.63
N THR A 379 -5.07 5.88 -24.61
CA THR A 379 -5.39 5.10 -25.82
C THR A 379 -4.83 5.69 -27.11
N ASN A 380 -4.42 6.96 -27.10
CA ASN A 380 -3.99 7.73 -28.27
C ASN A 380 -5.06 7.80 -29.39
N ASP A 381 -6.34 7.74 -29.04
CA ASP A 381 -7.47 7.87 -29.97
C ASP A 381 -8.14 9.24 -29.81
N ALA A 382 -7.70 10.19 -30.64
CA ALA A 382 -8.21 11.57 -30.61
C ALA A 382 -9.73 11.65 -30.85
N VAL A 383 -10.31 10.72 -31.63
CA VAL A 383 -11.75 10.73 -31.92
C VAL A 383 -12.54 10.32 -30.68
N ALA A 384 -12.04 9.33 -29.93
CA ALA A 384 -12.65 8.92 -28.68
C ALA A 384 -12.60 10.01 -27.61
N VAL A 385 -11.52 10.80 -27.57
CA VAL A 385 -11.39 11.96 -26.68
C VAL A 385 -12.39 13.06 -27.06
N ASP A 386 -12.47 13.41 -28.34
CA ASP A 386 -13.41 14.43 -28.84
C ASP A 386 -14.87 14.03 -28.58
N ALA A 387 -15.21 12.75 -28.75
CA ALA A 387 -16.52 12.21 -28.42
C ALA A 387 -16.86 12.37 -26.93
N LEU A 388 -15.89 12.11 -26.04
CA LEU A 388 -16.07 12.29 -24.61
C LEU A 388 -16.26 13.76 -24.25
N VAL A 389 -15.43 14.65 -24.81
CA VAL A 389 -15.56 16.10 -24.60
C VAL A 389 -16.95 16.57 -25.00
N ASN A 390 -17.42 16.26 -26.21
CA ASN A 390 -18.75 16.66 -26.68
C ASN A 390 -19.87 16.13 -25.78
N THR A 391 -19.77 14.86 -25.38
CA THR A 391 -20.74 14.20 -24.49
C THR A 391 -20.84 14.90 -23.12
N LEU A 392 -19.72 15.37 -22.58
CA LEU A 392 -19.68 16.16 -21.33
C LEU A 392 -20.31 17.54 -21.51
N TYR A 393 -19.95 18.26 -22.58
CA TYR A 393 -20.50 19.59 -22.90
C TYR A 393 -22.02 19.56 -23.07
N ASP A 394 -22.55 18.58 -23.81
CA ASP A 394 -23.99 18.40 -24.03
C ASP A 394 -24.77 18.15 -22.73
N SER A 395 -24.07 17.78 -21.66
CA SER A 395 -24.63 17.39 -20.37
C SER A 395 -24.41 18.41 -19.26
N GLY A 396 -23.94 19.61 -19.63
CA GLY A 396 -23.75 20.73 -18.71
C GLY A 396 -22.38 20.80 -18.06
N TYR A 397 -21.46 19.89 -18.38
CA TYR A 397 -20.08 19.94 -17.89
C TYR A 397 -19.24 20.79 -18.85
N TYR A 398 -19.09 22.07 -18.53
CA TYR A 398 -18.42 23.04 -19.42
C TYR A 398 -16.94 23.25 -19.10
N ASN A 399 -16.47 22.84 -17.92
CA ASN A 399 -15.10 23.05 -17.48
C ASN A 399 -14.26 21.79 -17.69
N VAL A 400 -14.05 21.44 -18.97
CA VAL A 400 -13.38 20.21 -19.40
C VAL A 400 -12.06 20.53 -20.10
N TYR A 401 -10.99 19.82 -19.75
CA TYR A 401 -9.68 19.93 -20.42
C TYR A 401 -8.98 18.57 -20.53
N VAL A 402 -8.07 18.44 -21.48
CA VAL A 402 -7.27 17.22 -21.70
C VAL A 402 -5.89 17.39 -21.06
N ASP A 403 -5.44 16.37 -20.32
CA ASP A 403 -4.09 16.25 -19.76
C ASP A 403 -3.33 15.15 -20.50
N GLU A 404 -2.31 15.55 -21.27
CA GLU A 404 -1.53 14.64 -22.15
C GLU A 404 -0.47 13.81 -21.39
N ASN A 405 -0.33 14.00 -20.08
CA ASN A 405 0.72 13.38 -19.25
C ASN A 405 0.37 11.96 -18.77
N TRP A 406 -0.38 11.20 -19.56
CA TRP A 406 -0.83 9.86 -19.22
C TRP A 406 -0.63 8.91 -20.40
N SER A 407 -0.03 7.75 -20.17
CA SER A 407 0.30 6.76 -21.21
C SER A 407 -0.10 5.33 -20.87
N GLN A 408 -0.79 5.14 -19.74
CA GLN A 408 -1.21 3.82 -19.31
C GLN A 408 -2.55 3.44 -19.94
N GLU A 409 -2.55 2.38 -20.74
CA GLU A 409 -3.78 1.75 -21.20
C GLU A 409 -4.54 1.10 -20.03
N LEU A 410 -5.85 1.38 -19.96
CA LEU A 410 -6.74 0.82 -18.96
C LEU A 410 -7.78 -0.09 -19.62
N PRO A 411 -8.11 -1.25 -19.02
CA PRO A 411 -9.19 -2.09 -19.54
C PRO A 411 -10.58 -1.46 -19.33
N ILE A 412 -10.74 -0.68 -18.26
CA ILE A 412 -11.99 -0.05 -17.83
C ILE A 412 -11.69 1.42 -17.54
N THR A 413 -12.56 2.30 -18.01
CA THR A 413 -12.51 3.75 -17.79
C THR A 413 -12.63 4.05 -16.30
N ARG A 414 -11.81 4.96 -15.78
CA ARG A 414 -11.88 5.35 -14.37
C ARG A 414 -12.36 6.78 -14.24
N VAL A 415 -13.41 6.97 -13.44
CA VAL A 415 -13.89 8.30 -13.02
C VAL A 415 -13.34 8.55 -11.62
N VAL A 416 -12.23 9.28 -11.55
CA VAL A 416 -11.44 9.52 -10.33
C VAL A 416 -11.93 10.80 -9.64
N ALA A 417 -12.50 10.65 -8.45
CA ALA A 417 -12.91 11.77 -7.60
C ALA A 417 -11.72 12.32 -6.80
N GLN A 418 -11.04 13.34 -7.34
CA GLN A 418 -9.76 13.85 -6.84
C GLN A 418 -9.85 14.36 -5.39
N GLY A 419 -10.91 15.13 -5.10
CA GLY A 419 -11.17 15.74 -3.79
C GLY A 419 -12.02 14.89 -2.83
N GLY A 420 -12.39 13.67 -3.22
CA GLY A 420 -13.25 12.82 -2.40
C GLY A 420 -14.75 12.86 -2.72
N ASP A 421 -15.21 13.69 -3.67
CA ASP A 421 -16.62 13.81 -4.03
C ASP A 421 -17.10 12.62 -4.88
N ARG A 422 -17.43 11.54 -4.19
CA ARG A 422 -17.95 10.32 -4.82
C ARG A 422 -19.29 10.55 -5.51
N ALA A 423 -20.17 11.38 -4.95
CA ALA A 423 -21.53 11.55 -5.46
C ALA A 423 -21.53 12.21 -6.85
N SER A 424 -20.69 13.23 -7.05
CA SER A 424 -20.49 13.87 -8.35
C SER A 424 -19.87 12.89 -9.36
N ALA A 425 -18.86 12.12 -8.94
CA ALA A 425 -18.23 11.12 -9.80
C ALA A 425 -19.19 9.97 -10.19
N GLU A 426 -20.03 9.47 -9.27
CA GLU A 426 -21.05 8.46 -9.57
C GLU A 426 -22.18 8.99 -10.45
N THR A 427 -22.50 10.28 -10.34
CA THR A 427 -23.47 10.92 -11.25
C THR A 427 -22.90 11.01 -12.66
N LEU A 428 -21.65 11.44 -12.79
CA LEU A 428 -20.96 11.51 -14.06
C LEU A 428 -20.75 10.11 -14.68
N GLN A 429 -20.30 9.12 -13.90
CA GLN A 429 -20.10 7.76 -14.38
C GLN A 429 -21.41 7.14 -14.91
N ARG A 430 -22.53 7.34 -14.21
CA ARG A 430 -23.85 6.88 -14.68
C ARG A 430 -24.28 7.55 -15.98
N PHE A 431 -23.90 8.81 -16.17
CA PHE A 431 -24.15 9.52 -17.41
C PHE A 431 -23.30 8.97 -18.57
N LEU A 432 -22.02 8.67 -18.32
CA LEU A 432 -21.11 8.08 -19.31
C LEU A 432 -21.50 6.64 -19.70
N GLY A 433 -22.27 5.94 -18.88
CA GLY A 433 -22.73 4.56 -19.14
C GLY A 433 -21.66 3.47 -18.94
N VAL A 434 -20.38 3.84 -18.92
CA VAL A 434 -19.23 2.94 -18.76
C VAL A 434 -18.35 3.34 -17.58
N GLY A 435 -17.29 2.55 -17.36
CA GLY A 435 -16.27 2.85 -16.37
C GLY A 435 -16.65 2.54 -14.92
N GLU A 436 -15.72 2.81 -14.02
CA GLU A 436 -15.84 2.63 -12.58
C GLU A 436 -15.44 3.92 -11.84
N VAL A 437 -16.10 4.19 -10.72
CA VAL A 437 -15.72 5.31 -9.84
C VAL A 437 -14.59 4.88 -8.91
N ARG A 438 -13.55 5.70 -8.85
CA ARG A 438 -12.45 5.59 -7.89
C ARG A 438 -12.41 6.86 -7.06
N VAL A 439 -12.36 6.75 -5.74
CA VAL A 439 -12.12 7.93 -4.90
C VAL A 439 -10.66 7.91 -4.50
N GLU A 440 -9.83 8.61 -5.27
CA GLU A 440 -8.40 8.65 -5.07
C GLU A 440 -7.82 10.01 -5.49
N SER A 441 -6.84 10.54 -4.75
CA SER A 441 -6.16 11.81 -5.06
C SER A 441 -4.99 11.67 -6.04
N THR A 442 -5.03 10.64 -6.89
CA THR A 442 -3.99 10.31 -7.89
C THR A 442 -4.30 10.82 -9.29
N GLY A 443 -5.44 11.48 -9.49
CA GLY A 443 -5.79 12.15 -10.74
C GLY A 443 -5.00 13.45 -10.97
N VAL A 444 -5.49 14.26 -11.91
CA VAL A 444 -4.92 15.57 -12.23
C VAL A 444 -5.18 16.53 -11.08
N LEU A 445 -4.12 17.16 -10.58
CA LEU A 445 -4.13 17.94 -9.34
C LEU A 445 -5.13 19.11 -9.32
N ASN A 446 -5.36 19.73 -10.46
CA ASN A 446 -6.24 20.89 -10.60
C ASN A 446 -7.65 20.52 -11.09
N SER A 447 -8.01 19.24 -11.03
CA SER A 447 -9.35 18.75 -11.38
C SER A 447 -10.13 18.38 -10.13
N ASP A 448 -11.45 18.46 -10.22
CA ASP A 448 -12.34 17.90 -9.22
C ASP A 448 -12.63 16.42 -9.55
N ILE A 449 -12.71 16.11 -10.85
CA ILE A 449 -12.80 14.76 -11.39
C ILE A 449 -11.78 14.57 -12.52
N THR A 450 -11.06 13.45 -12.52
CA THR A 450 -10.26 13.00 -13.67
C THR A 450 -10.93 11.80 -14.32
N ILE A 451 -11.17 11.84 -15.63
CA ILE A 451 -11.61 10.68 -16.42
C ILE A 451 -10.37 10.09 -17.10
N GLN A 452 -10.01 8.87 -16.73
CA GLN A 452 -8.95 8.10 -17.39
C GLN A 452 -9.60 7.14 -18.38
N ILE A 453 -9.44 7.40 -19.67
CA ILE A 453 -10.12 6.65 -20.72
C ILE A 453 -9.57 5.22 -20.78
N GLY A 454 -10.48 4.24 -20.74
CA GLY A 454 -10.19 2.82 -20.91
C GLY A 454 -10.71 2.25 -22.22
N ARG A 455 -10.40 0.98 -22.46
CA ARG A 455 -10.83 0.24 -23.67
C ARG A 455 -12.33 0.02 -23.77
N ASP A 456 -13.06 0.08 -22.66
CA ASP A 456 -14.53 0.02 -22.63
C ASP A 456 -15.16 1.24 -23.30
N TRP A 457 -14.64 2.44 -23.06
CA TRP A 457 -15.05 3.66 -23.76
C TRP A 457 -14.81 3.54 -25.26
N LEU A 458 -13.64 3.04 -25.67
CA LEU A 458 -13.35 2.80 -27.09
C LEU A 458 -14.29 1.78 -27.74
N GLN A 459 -14.69 0.72 -27.03
CA GLN A 459 -15.57 -0.31 -27.58
C GLN A 459 -16.98 0.22 -27.82
N GLU A 460 -17.44 1.15 -26.98
CA GLU A 460 -18.79 1.69 -27.06
C GLU A 460 -18.86 2.94 -27.96
N TYR A 461 -17.81 3.77 -27.96
CA TYR A 461 -17.81 5.10 -28.60
C TYR A 461 -16.61 5.35 -29.53
N GLY A 462 -15.63 4.45 -29.60
CA GLY A 462 -14.52 4.54 -30.54
C GLY A 462 -14.92 4.13 -31.95
N THR A 463 -14.26 4.68 -32.97
CA THR A 463 -14.49 4.21 -34.34
C THR A 463 -13.95 2.80 -34.50
N SER A 464 -14.79 1.88 -35.00
CA SER A 464 -14.34 0.56 -35.47
C SER A 464 -13.35 0.72 -36.63
N SER A 465 -12.07 0.90 -36.33
CA SER A 465 -11.02 0.94 -37.35
C SER A 465 -9.87 0.00 -36.93
N SER A 466 -9.91 -1.19 -37.54
CA SER A 466 -8.87 -2.19 -37.80
C SER A 466 -8.73 -3.41 -36.88
N LEU A 467 -9.37 -4.51 -37.33
CA LEU A 467 -8.79 -5.86 -37.35
C LEU A 467 -7.46 -5.88 -38.12
#